data_AF-A0A946P1P1-F1
#
_entry.id   AF-A0A946P1P1-F1
#
_cell.length_a   1.000
_cell.length_b   1.000
_cell.length_c   1.000
_cell.angle_alpha   90.00
_cell.angle_beta   90.00
_cell.angle_gamma   90.00
#
_symmetry.space_group_name_H-M   'P 1'
#
loop_
_entity.id
_entity.type
_entity.pdbx_description
1 polymer ?
#
loop_
_entity_poly.entity_id
_entity_poly.type
_entity_poly.pdbx_seq_one_letter_code
_entity_poly.pdbx_strand_id
1 'polypeptide(L)'
;NRLNGIEAASFPIGTRTSEVIVRFPESEISADFLDRTRLLSRAGNFVPLADIVTVNRTMGFSEILRENGLRLTSVTGNIPEDDPKRAEEIVNLLESDVLPNIAKDFGIEFRLSGLAEQEKEFFSDALVGYMLCLLGIYLALTWIFSSWMRPIIVMAVIPFGAIGMIFGHWVMEIPLSMFSIVGMIGMSGIIINDSIVLVTTIDEYSEKRGLVPAIVDACCDRFRPVLLTTLTTVLGLAPLLFEKSAAAQFLKPTIITLSFGLGFGMFLVLLIVPSLVIMQKDFGRLFTSLRRGILGGYVPKKSKFLLISSVVGSFSVLGLTLIPLALTQKVSPLVLLLMGNNLDVLLSSSIVFLIGLFLVLVLTYIISFFLRNKQF
;
A
#
# COMPACT_ATOMS: atom_id res chain seq x y z
N ASN A 1 19.82 -43.65 -25.46
CA ASN A 1 20.26 -44.32 -24.20
C ASN A 1 21.49 -45.20 -24.30
N ARG A 2 21.81 -45.90 -25.41
CA ARG A 2 23.00 -46.78 -25.44
C ARG A 2 24.37 -46.09 -25.30
N LEU A 3 24.49 -44.83 -25.69
CA LEU A 3 25.71 -44.03 -25.52
C LEU A 3 26.02 -43.68 -24.07
N ASN A 4 24.98 -43.51 -23.25
CA ASN A 4 25.11 -43.12 -21.83
C ASN A 4 25.29 -44.34 -20.91
N GLY A 5 25.44 -45.54 -21.50
CA GLY A 5 25.51 -46.81 -20.79
C GLY A 5 24.18 -47.55 -20.76
N ILE A 6 24.27 -48.85 -20.48
CA ILE A 6 23.12 -49.75 -20.30
C ILE A 6 23.25 -50.37 -18.91
N GLU A 7 22.16 -50.38 -18.15
CA GLU A 7 22.07 -51.14 -16.90
C GLU A 7 22.16 -52.64 -17.23
N ALA A 8 23.24 -53.29 -16.79
CA ALA A 8 23.49 -54.70 -17.07
C ALA A 8 22.99 -55.60 -15.95
N ALA A 9 23.04 -55.14 -14.72
CA ALA A 9 22.56 -55.86 -13.54
C ALA A 9 22.31 -54.88 -12.39
N SER A 10 21.41 -55.26 -11.49
CA SER A 10 21.17 -54.55 -10.23
C SER A 10 21.19 -55.58 -9.11
N PHE A 11 21.93 -55.31 -8.04
CA PHE A 11 22.08 -56.25 -6.92
C PHE A 11 22.12 -55.54 -5.57
N PRO A 12 21.62 -56.19 -4.50
CA PRO A 12 21.60 -55.60 -3.16
C PRO A 12 23.00 -55.60 -2.52
N ILE A 13 23.38 -54.46 -1.94
CA ILE A 13 24.55 -54.28 -1.08
C ILE A 13 24.06 -53.74 0.27
N GLY A 14 24.00 -54.63 1.27
CA GLY A 14 23.43 -54.30 2.58
C GLY A 14 21.93 -54.02 2.48
N THR A 15 21.50 -52.82 2.88
CA THR A 15 20.09 -52.37 2.79
C THR A 15 19.78 -51.55 1.54
N ARG A 16 20.75 -51.36 0.64
CA ARG A 16 20.59 -50.56 -0.58
C ARG A 16 20.78 -51.44 -1.82
N THR A 17 20.14 -51.07 -2.92
CA THR A 17 20.37 -51.68 -4.23
C THR A 17 21.40 -50.88 -5.00
N SER A 18 22.35 -51.55 -5.64
CA SER A 18 23.35 -50.93 -6.53
C SER A 18 23.18 -51.42 -7.95
N GLU A 19 23.24 -50.49 -8.90
CA GLU A 19 23.13 -50.74 -10.34
C GLU A 19 24.52 -50.80 -10.98
N VAL A 20 24.71 -51.74 -11.89
CA VAL A 20 25.92 -51.89 -12.71
C VAL A 20 25.62 -51.39 -14.11
N ILE A 21 26.21 -50.26 -14.47
CA ILE A 21 26.05 -49.64 -15.79
C ILE A 21 27.28 -49.95 -16.63
N VAL A 22 27.08 -50.62 -17.77
CA VAL A 22 28.12 -50.87 -18.77
C VAL A 22 28.08 -49.77 -19.80
N ARG A 23 29.20 -49.08 -20.00
CA ARG A 23 29.35 -47.96 -20.93
C ARG A 23 30.67 -48.04 -21.70
N PHE A 24 30.71 -47.40 -22.87
CA PHE A 24 31.95 -47.25 -23.61
C PHE A 24 32.94 -46.33 -22.87
N PRO A 25 34.26 -46.52 -23.04
CA PRO A 25 35.25 -45.58 -22.57
C PRO A 25 35.03 -44.19 -23.18
N GLU A 26 35.28 -43.12 -22.42
CA GLU A 26 35.10 -41.74 -22.92
C GLU A 26 35.93 -41.43 -24.16
N SER A 27 37.12 -42.04 -24.27
CA SER A 27 38.00 -41.94 -25.45
C SER A 27 37.37 -42.49 -26.73
N GLU A 28 36.39 -43.39 -26.61
CA GLU A 28 35.68 -43.96 -27.75
C GLU A 28 34.42 -43.15 -28.13
N ILE A 29 33.99 -42.15 -27.36
CA ILE A 29 32.81 -41.32 -27.68
C ILE A 29 33.25 -40.00 -28.31
N SER A 30 33.86 -40.09 -29.48
CA SER A 30 34.33 -38.94 -30.25
C SER A 30 33.29 -38.48 -31.29
N ALA A 31 33.51 -37.33 -31.93
CA ALA A 31 32.55 -36.77 -32.90
C ALA A 31 32.25 -37.70 -34.10
N ASP A 32 33.22 -38.56 -34.47
CA ASP A 32 33.13 -39.58 -35.51
C ASP A 32 32.56 -40.93 -35.01
N PHE A 33 32.12 -41.03 -33.74
CA PHE A 33 31.64 -42.28 -33.16
C PHE A 33 30.52 -42.90 -33.98
N LEU A 34 29.55 -42.10 -34.43
CA LEU A 34 28.43 -42.58 -35.23
C LEU A 34 28.88 -43.10 -36.61
N ASP A 35 29.99 -42.60 -37.14
CA ASP A 35 30.52 -43.00 -38.45
C ASP A 35 31.28 -44.33 -38.37
N ARG A 36 32.03 -44.54 -37.28
CA ARG A 36 32.82 -45.77 -37.05
C ARG A 36 32.06 -46.91 -36.39
N THR A 37 30.88 -46.63 -35.82
CA THR A 37 30.09 -47.65 -35.11
C THR A 37 29.66 -48.73 -36.08
N ARG A 38 29.90 -49.99 -35.71
CA ARG A 38 29.45 -51.15 -36.50
C ARG A 38 28.32 -51.86 -35.77
N LEU A 39 27.25 -52.20 -36.49
CA LEU A 39 26.12 -52.95 -35.98
C LEU A 39 26.11 -54.36 -36.56
N LEU A 40 25.73 -55.33 -35.72
CA LEU A 40 25.54 -56.71 -36.15
C LEU A 40 24.22 -56.85 -36.91
N SER A 41 24.29 -57.24 -38.18
CA SER A 41 23.14 -57.61 -39.00
C SER A 41 22.53 -58.93 -38.52
N ARG A 42 21.26 -59.18 -38.84
CA ARG A 42 20.57 -60.46 -38.57
C ARG A 42 21.29 -61.67 -39.17
N ALA A 43 22.06 -61.45 -40.24
CA ALA A 43 22.88 -62.46 -40.90
C ALA A 43 24.25 -62.69 -40.23
N GLY A 44 24.56 -62.01 -39.11
CA GLY A 44 25.82 -62.16 -38.36
C GLY A 44 26.99 -61.29 -38.87
N ASN A 45 26.78 -60.47 -39.91
CA ASN A 45 27.80 -59.58 -40.45
C ASN A 45 27.79 -58.22 -39.75
N PHE A 46 28.97 -57.62 -39.53
CA PHE A 46 29.08 -56.25 -39.04
C PHE A 46 28.97 -55.24 -40.20
N VAL A 47 28.05 -54.30 -40.09
CA VAL A 47 27.83 -53.24 -41.09
C VAL A 47 28.05 -51.87 -40.43
N PRO A 48 28.75 -50.92 -41.09
CA PRO A 48 28.87 -49.55 -40.58
C PRO A 48 27.50 -48.88 -40.40
N LEU A 49 27.34 -48.14 -39.29
CA LEU A 49 26.11 -47.40 -39.03
C LEU A 49 25.89 -46.29 -40.07
N ALA A 50 26.96 -45.64 -40.53
CA ALA A 50 26.93 -44.60 -41.56
C ALA A 50 26.28 -45.03 -42.89
N ASP A 51 26.37 -46.32 -43.26
CA ASP A 51 25.77 -46.85 -44.49
C ASP A 51 24.25 -47.00 -44.40
N ILE A 52 23.69 -46.91 -43.19
CA ILE A 52 22.28 -47.21 -42.89
C ILE A 52 21.51 -45.95 -42.45
N VAL A 53 22.20 -44.95 -41.87
CA VAL A 53 21.56 -43.74 -41.32
C VAL A 53 22.20 -42.46 -41.85
N THR A 54 21.39 -41.42 -42.02
CA THR A 54 21.87 -40.06 -42.30
C THR A 54 21.91 -39.24 -41.02
N VAL A 55 23.09 -38.72 -40.67
CA VAL A 55 23.28 -37.87 -39.49
C VAL A 55 23.16 -36.40 -39.90
N ASN A 56 22.13 -35.72 -39.40
CA ASN A 56 21.96 -34.28 -39.58
C ASN A 56 22.22 -33.56 -38.25
N ARG A 57 23.06 -32.52 -38.30
CA ARG A 57 23.32 -31.68 -37.13
C ARG A 57 22.38 -30.48 -37.15
N THR A 58 21.50 -30.39 -36.17
CA THR A 58 20.60 -29.25 -35.97
C THR A 58 20.90 -28.60 -34.63
N MET A 59 20.70 -27.28 -34.55
CA MET A 59 20.64 -26.60 -33.26
C MET A 59 19.23 -26.73 -32.71
N GLY A 60 19.11 -27.28 -31.51
CA GLY A 60 17.86 -27.42 -30.78
C GLY A 60 17.96 -26.73 -29.42
N PHE A 61 16.83 -26.52 -28.78
CA PHE A 61 16.79 -26.05 -27.41
C PHE A 61 17.31 -27.14 -26.47
N SER A 62 18.25 -26.80 -25.58
CA SER A 62 18.76 -27.71 -24.56
C SER A 62 17.74 -28.00 -23.46
N GLU A 63 16.81 -27.07 -23.25
CA GLU A 63 15.79 -27.13 -22.22
C GLU A 63 14.49 -26.48 -22.74
N ILE A 64 13.35 -27.04 -22.35
CA ILE A 64 12.03 -26.45 -22.62
C ILE A 64 11.40 -26.13 -21.26
N LEU A 65 11.54 -24.88 -20.84
CA LEU A 65 10.93 -24.38 -19.60
C LEU A 65 9.43 -24.15 -19.82
N ARG A 66 8.64 -24.58 -18.83
CA ARG A 66 7.20 -24.36 -18.81
C ARG A 66 6.72 -23.97 -17.42
N GLU A 67 5.80 -23.03 -17.37
CA GLU A 67 5.07 -22.64 -16.16
C GLU A 67 3.59 -22.60 -16.51
N ASN A 68 2.75 -23.27 -15.71
CA ASN A 68 1.31 -23.41 -15.97
C ASN A 68 0.96 -23.93 -17.39
N GLY A 69 1.84 -24.75 -17.97
CA GLY A 69 1.64 -25.34 -19.30
C GLY A 69 2.07 -24.47 -20.49
N LEU A 70 2.47 -23.22 -20.26
CA LEU A 70 2.98 -22.31 -21.29
C LEU A 70 4.50 -22.41 -21.40
N ARG A 71 5.05 -22.32 -22.61
CA ARG A 71 6.51 -22.26 -22.82
C ARG A 71 6.98 -20.85 -22.46
N LEU A 72 8.03 -20.76 -21.65
CA LEU A 72 8.62 -19.49 -21.25
C LEU A 72 10.12 -19.49 -21.51
N THR A 73 10.69 -18.30 -21.62
CA THR A 73 12.14 -18.09 -21.62
C THR A 73 12.44 -17.00 -20.59
N SER A 74 13.32 -17.30 -19.65
CA SER A 74 13.72 -16.34 -18.62
C SER A 74 14.88 -15.49 -19.14
N VAL A 75 14.72 -14.17 -19.04
CA VAL A 75 15.78 -13.20 -19.33
C VAL A 75 16.11 -12.51 -18.01
N THR A 76 17.34 -12.70 -17.53
CA THR A 76 17.81 -12.09 -16.29
C THR A 76 18.71 -10.90 -16.60
N GLY A 77 18.57 -9.85 -15.80
CA GLY A 77 19.41 -8.66 -15.83
C GLY A 77 19.67 -8.20 -14.41
N ASN A 78 20.90 -7.74 -14.14
CA ASN A 78 21.25 -7.19 -12.85
C ASN A 78 21.29 -5.66 -12.96
N ILE A 79 20.57 -4.97 -12.09
CA ILE A 79 20.59 -3.52 -12.00
C ILE A 79 21.47 -3.15 -10.81
N PRO A 80 22.50 -2.31 -10.97
CA PRO A 80 23.31 -1.84 -9.84
C PRO A 80 22.42 -1.18 -8.79
N GLU A 81 22.56 -1.60 -7.53
CA GLU A 81 21.76 -1.11 -6.39
C GLU A 81 22.24 0.26 -5.87
N ASP A 82 23.31 0.82 -6.46
CA ASP A 82 23.94 2.07 -6.02
C ASP A 82 23.01 3.29 -6.17
N ASP A 83 22.01 3.21 -7.05
CA ASP A 83 21.02 4.28 -7.28
C ASP A 83 19.59 3.71 -7.39
N PRO A 84 18.82 3.72 -6.29
CA PRO A 84 17.47 3.16 -6.26
C PRO A 84 16.48 3.93 -7.15
N LYS A 85 16.68 5.24 -7.36
CA LYS A 85 15.80 6.03 -8.24
C LYS A 85 15.96 5.61 -9.69
N ARG A 86 17.21 5.37 -10.10
CA ARG A 86 17.53 4.88 -11.44
C ARG A 86 17.01 3.46 -11.67
N ALA A 87 17.06 2.61 -10.65
CA ALA A 87 16.48 1.27 -10.73
C ALA A 87 14.96 1.32 -10.98
N GLU A 88 14.24 2.16 -10.23
CA GLU A 88 12.80 2.37 -10.43
C GLU A 88 12.49 2.94 -11.83
N GLU A 89 13.28 3.92 -12.30
CA GLU A 89 13.13 4.50 -13.64
C GLU A 89 13.31 3.46 -14.76
N ILE A 90 14.31 2.57 -14.64
CA ILE A 90 14.56 1.49 -15.60
C ILE A 90 13.39 0.51 -15.62
N VAL A 91 12.88 0.10 -14.45
CA VAL A 91 11.73 -0.81 -14.37
C VAL A 91 10.49 -0.17 -15.00
N ASN A 92 10.22 1.10 -14.69
CA ASN A 92 9.11 1.83 -15.28
C ASN A 92 9.24 1.95 -16.81
N LEU A 93 10.44 2.20 -17.33
CA LEU A 93 10.68 2.24 -18.78
C LEU A 93 10.45 0.88 -19.45
N LEU A 94 10.88 -0.21 -18.79
CA LEU A 94 10.65 -1.56 -19.28
C LEU A 94 9.15 -1.90 -19.32
N GLU A 95 8.39 -1.57 -18.28
CA GLU A 95 6.96 -1.84 -18.20
C GLU A 95 6.12 -0.98 -19.14
N SER A 96 6.46 0.30 -19.28
CA SER A 96 5.62 1.25 -20.01
C SER A 96 5.87 1.31 -21.51
N ASP A 97 7.11 1.05 -21.96
CA ASP A 97 7.50 1.27 -23.36
C ASP A 97 8.12 0.01 -23.99
N VAL A 98 9.23 -0.49 -23.41
CA VAL A 98 10.04 -1.51 -24.07
C VAL A 98 9.32 -2.86 -24.19
N LEU A 99 8.83 -3.42 -23.09
CA LEU A 99 8.21 -4.75 -23.08
C LEU A 99 6.87 -4.77 -23.84
N PRO A 100 5.97 -3.77 -23.71
CA PRO A 100 4.75 -3.72 -24.51
C PRO A 100 5.00 -3.67 -26.02
N ASN A 101 6.02 -2.92 -26.47
CA ASN A 101 6.35 -2.83 -27.89
C ASN A 101 6.86 -4.18 -28.44
N ILE A 102 7.77 -4.84 -27.71
CA ILE A 102 8.27 -6.17 -28.08
C ILE A 102 7.13 -7.21 -28.08
N ALA A 103 6.27 -7.16 -27.08
CA ALA A 103 5.10 -8.04 -26.96
C ALA A 103 4.17 -7.91 -28.16
N LYS A 104 3.95 -6.66 -28.62
CA LYS A 104 3.11 -6.36 -29.78
C LYS A 104 3.74 -6.81 -31.10
N ASP A 105 5.04 -6.59 -31.27
CA ASP A 105 5.75 -6.91 -32.51
C ASP A 105 5.90 -8.42 -32.73
N PHE A 106 6.13 -9.18 -31.66
CA PHE A 106 6.36 -10.63 -31.71
C PHE A 106 5.18 -11.48 -31.25
N GLY A 107 4.08 -10.87 -30.79
CA GLY A 107 2.89 -11.57 -30.32
C GLY A 107 3.14 -12.44 -29.08
N ILE A 108 4.05 -12.00 -28.20
CA ILE A 108 4.43 -12.72 -26.98
C ILE A 108 3.80 -12.06 -25.76
N GLU A 109 3.47 -12.87 -24.75
CA GLU A 109 3.13 -12.37 -23.42
C GLU A 109 4.41 -12.24 -22.59
N PHE A 110 4.53 -11.13 -21.85
CA PHE A 110 5.64 -10.92 -20.93
C PHE A 110 5.12 -10.85 -19.51
N ARG A 111 5.93 -11.35 -18.58
CA ARG A 111 5.72 -11.19 -17.15
C ARG A 111 7.05 -10.77 -16.54
N LEU A 112 7.08 -9.58 -15.95
CA LEU A 112 8.16 -9.22 -15.05
C LEU A 112 8.03 -10.09 -13.81
N SER A 113 9.08 -10.84 -13.51
CA SER A 113 9.15 -11.75 -12.36
C SER A 113 10.49 -11.52 -11.68
N GLY A 114 10.52 -11.72 -10.36
CA GLY A 114 11.69 -11.42 -9.53
C GLY A 114 11.32 -10.57 -8.31
N LEU A 115 12.29 -9.80 -7.83
CA LEU A 115 12.15 -9.01 -6.60
C LEU A 115 11.04 -7.95 -6.68
N ALA A 116 10.82 -7.33 -7.84
CA ALA A 116 9.80 -6.30 -8.02
C ALA A 116 8.36 -6.84 -7.89
N GLU A 117 8.08 -8.02 -8.45
CA GLU A 117 6.75 -8.66 -8.30
C GLU A 117 6.53 -9.12 -6.85
N GLN A 118 7.56 -9.69 -6.22
CA GLN A 118 7.52 -10.04 -4.79
C GLN A 118 7.29 -8.80 -3.90
N GLU A 119 7.88 -7.66 -4.27
CA GLU A 119 7.67 -6.38 -3.60
C GLU A 119 6.25 -5.86 -3.76
N LYS A 120 5.69 -5.91 -4.96
CA LYS A 120 4.30 -5.54 -5.22
C LYS A 120 3.30 -6.45 -4.51
N GLU A 121 3.51 -7.76 -4.53
CA GLU A 121 2.69 -8.74 -3.82
C GLU A 121 2.75 -8.49 -2.31
N PHE A 122 3.95 -8.29 -1.76
CA PHE A 122 4.12 -7.92 -0.36
C PHE A 122 3.43 -6.60 -0.02
N PHE A 123 3.52 -5.58 -0.88
CA PHE A 123 2.85 -4.29 -0.66
C PHE A 123 1.33 -4.45 -0.59
N SER A 124 0.74 -5.25 -1.49
CA SER A 124 -0.69 -5.56 -1.48
C SER A 124 -1.09 -6.26 -0.18
N ASP A 125 -0.38 -7.32 0.18
CA ASP A 125 -0.66 -8.10 1.39
C ASP A 125 -0.45 -7.28 2.67
N ALA A 126 0.60 -6.45 2.70
CA ALA A 126 0.89 -5.57 3.81
C ALA A 126 -0.17 -4.47 3.96
N LEU A 127 -0.73 -3.95 2.86
CA LEU A 127 -1.84 -2.99 2.90
C LEU A 127 -3.10 -3.64 3.47
N VAL A 128 -3.43 -4.87 3.05
CA VAL A 128 -4.55 -5.63 3.62
C VAL A 128 -4.31 -5.90 5.11
N GLY A 129 -3.13 -6.37 5.47
CA GLY A 129 -2.73 -6.60 6.86
C GLY A 129 -2.78 -5.33 7.71
N TYR A 130 -2.36 -4.20 7.15
CA TYR A 130 -2.42 -2.90 7.80
C TYR A 130 -3.86 -2.44 8.02
N MET A 131 -4.74 -2.58 7.03
CA MET A 131 -6.16 -2.27 7.19
C MET A 131 -6.83 -3.13 8.26
N LEU A 132 -6.51 -4.43 8.30
CA LEU A 132 -6.99 -5.33 9.36
C LEU A 132 -6.43 -4.94 10.73
N CYS A 133 -5.17 -4.49 10.80
CA CYS A 133 -4.56 -3.97 12.01
C CYS A 133 -5.27 -2.70 12.51
N LEU A 134 -5.50 -1.72 11.63
CA LEU A 134 -6.24 -0.49 11.94
C LEU A 134 -7.67 -0.80 12.39
N LEU A 135 -8.34 -1.76 11.75
CA LEU A 135 -9.67 -2.22 12.16
C LEU A 135 -9.63 -2.85 13.55
N GLY A 136 -8.65 -3.71 13.84
CA GLY A 136 -8.46 -4.33 15.15
C GLY A 136 -8.22 -3.29 16.25
N ILE A 137 -7.34 -2.31 15.98
CA ILE A 137 -7.07 -1.18 16.87
C ILE A 137 -8.35 -0.37 17.09
N TYR A 138 -9.10 -0.06 16.03
CA TYR A 138 -10.35 0.68 16.12
C TYR A 138 -11.38 -0.02 17.02
N LEU A 139 -11.57 -1.32 16.84
CA LEU A 139 -12.51 -2.12 17.65
C LEU A 139 -12.06 -2.17 19.12
N ALA A 140 -10.76 -2.38 19.37
CA ALA A 140 -10.20 -2.38 20.72
C ALA A 140 -10.38 -1.02 21.41
N LEU A 141 -10.11 0.08 20.70
CA LEU A 141 -10.32 1.42 21.23
C LEU A 141 -11.79 1.74 21.45
N THR A 142 -12.68 1.30 20.55
CA THR A 142 -14.13 1.47 20.71
C THR A 142 -14.61 0.81 21.99
N TRP A 143 -14.07 -0.37 22.31
CA TRP A 143 -14.33 -1.07 23.57
C TRP A 143 -13.81 -0.28 24.78
N ILE A 144 -12.55 0.18 24.76
CA ILE A 144 -11.91 0.91 25.87
C ILE A 144 -12.63 2.23 26.16
N PHE A 145 -12.94 3.02 25.13
CA PHE A 145 -13.57 4.33 25.26
C PHE A 145 -15.10 4.28 25.38
N SER A 146 -15.71 3.11 25.21
CA SER A 146 -17.18 2.97 25.07
C SER A 146 -17.78 3.97 24.06
N SER A 147 -17.03 4.27 22.99
CA SER A 147 -17.36 5.35 22.05
C SER A 147 -16.83 5.03 20.66
N TRP A 148 -17.65 5.31 19.64
CA TRP A 148 -17.29 5.13 18.23
C TRP A 148 -16.48 6.31 17.67
N MET A 149 -16.61 7.51 18.28
CA MET A 149 -15.98 8.72 17.75
C MET A 149 -14.58 8.97 18.34
N ARG A 150 -14.34 8.59 19.60
CA ARG A 150 -13.03 8.74 20.26
C ARG A 150 -11.91 7.99 19.54
N PRO A 151 -12.09 6.72 19.11
CA PRO A 151 -11.06 5.99 18.38
C PRO A 151 -10.66 6.68 17.08
N ILE A 152 -11.61 7.30 16.36
CA ILE A 152 -11.33 8.00 15.10
C ILE A 152 -10.38 9.18 15.34
N ILE A 153 -10.59 9.93 16.43
CA ILE A 153 -9.72 11.08 16.78
C ILE A 153 -8.31 10.62 17.14
N VAL A 154 -8.19 9.52 17.88
CA VAL A 154 -6.89 8.92 18.23
C VAL A 154 -6.18 8.42 16.97
N MET A 155 -6.88 7.73 16.08
CA MET A 155 -6.30 7.20 14.84
C MET A 155 -6.03 8.28 13.78
N ALA A 156 -6.69 9.44 13.84
CA ALA A 156 -6.43 10.56 12.94
C ALA A 156 -4.99 11.09 13.03
N VAL A 157 -4.23 10.70 14.06
CA VAL A 157 -2.81 10.99 14.23
C VAL A 157 -1.92 10.22 13.25
N ILE A 158 -2.34 9.04 12.81
CA ILE A 158 -1.51 8.12 12.01
C ILE A 158 -1.01 8.77 10.70
N PRO A 159 -1.84 9.44 9.88
CA PRO A 159 -1.37 10.15 8.69
C PRO A 159 -0.32 11.23 9.01
N PHE A 160 -0.40 11.86 10.17
CA PHE A 160 0.58 12.87 10.59
C PHE A 160 1.92 12.24 10.98
N GLY A 161 1.92 11.05 11.58
CA GLY A 161 3.13 10.24 11.75
C GLY A 161 3.75 9.84 10.40
N ALA A 162 2.91 9.52 9.41
CA ALA A 162 3.37 9.20 8.06
C ALA A 162 4.10 10.37 7.37
N ILE A 163 3.69 11.62 7.63
CA ILE A 163 4.42 12.81 7.15
C ILE A 163 5.84 12.83 7.74
N GLY A 164 5.98 12.51 9.03
CA GLY A 164 7.27 12.43 9.72
C GLY A 164 8.21 11.39 9.09
N MET A 165 7.71 10.18 8.80
CA MET A 165 8.56 9.15 8.16
C MET A 165 8.95 9.54 6.73
N ILE A 166 8.04 10.11 5.93
CA ILE A 166 8.35 10.54 4.56
C ILE A 166 9.45 11.59 4.59
N PHE A 167 9.35 12.55 5.51
CA PHE A 167 10.39 13.54 5.72
C PHE A 167 11.72 12.90 6.14
N GLY A 168 11.71 11.91 7.05
CA GLY A 168 12.90 11.19 7.48
C GLY A 168 13.61 10.43 6.36
N HIS A 169 12.85 9.72 5.54
CA HIS A 169 13.36 9.01 4.36
C HIS A 169 13.96 9.96 3.34
N TRP A 170 13.34 11.13 3.15
CA TRP A 170 13.86 12.17 2.28
C TRP A 170 15.17 12.76 2.81
N VAL A 171 15.26 13.07 4.10
CA VAL A 171 16.48 13.62 4.73
C VAL A 171 17.64 12.62 4.73
N MET A 172 17.35 11.34 4.93
CA MET A 172 18.37 10.27 4.96
C MET A 172 18.69 9.68 3.58
N GLU A 173 18.03 10.15 2.52
CA GLU A 173 18.19 9.68 1.14
C GLU A 173 18.01 8.16 0.98
N ILE A 174 17.18 7.55 1.82
CA ILE A 174 16.89 6.11 1.78
C ILE A 174 15.48 5.90 1.23
N PRO A 175 15.30 5.12 0.15
CA PRO A 175 13.99 4.90 -0.45
C PRO A 175 13.04 4.19 0.51
N LEU A 176 11.74 4.38 0.29
CA LEU A 176 10.73 3.57 0.96
C LEU A 176 10.82 2.13 0.42
N SER A 177 10.69 1.17 1.32
CA SER A 177 10.76 -0.26 1.01
C SER A 177 9.74 -1.03 1.82
N MET A 178 9.62 -2.35 1.56
CA MET A 178 8.84 -3.28 2.40
C MET A 178 9.07 -3.06 3.91
N PHE A 179 10.32 -2.87 4.33
CA PHE A 179 10.70 -2.66 5.73
C PHE A 179 10.20 -1.32 6.30
N SER A 180 10.05 -0.31 5.45
CA SER A 180 9.46 0.98 5.85
C SER A 180 8.00 0.82 6.25
N ILE A 181 7.24 -0.07 5.58
CA ILE A 181 5.86 -0.39 5.97
C ILE A 181 5.81 -1.09 7.31
N VAL A 182 6.68 -2.07 7.56
CA VAL A 182 6.78 -2.72 8.88
C VAL A 182 7.03 -1.67 9.97
N GLY A 183 7.92 -0.71 9.69
CA GLY A 183 8.15 0.46 10.53
C GLY A 183 6.91 1.31 10.74
N MET A 184 6.11 1.55 9.69
CA MET A 184 4.86 2.33 9.75
C MET A 184 3.80 1.66 10.61
N ILE A 185 3.64 0.33 10.50
CA ILE A 185 2.74 -0.46 11.33
C ILE A 185 3.15 -0.34 12.81
N GLY A 186 4.43 -0.52 13.10
CA GLY A 186 4.97 -0.38 14.47
C GLY A 186 4.82 1.03 15.01
N MET A 187 5.16 2.04 14.21
CA MET A 187 5.02 3.47 14.56
C MET A 187 3.57 3.82 14.87
N SER A 188 2.62 3.32 14.09
CA SER A 188 1.18 3.53 14.31
C SER A 188 0.77 3.06 15.71
N GLY A 189 1.25 1.90 16.18
CA GLY A 189 0.97 1.41 17.53
C GLY A 189 1.52 2.33 18.63
N ILE A 190 2.78 2.76 18.48
CA ILE A 190 3.46 3.61 19.47
C ILE A 190 2.80 4.99 19.55
N ILE A 191 2.51 5.63 18.41
CA ILE A 191 1.93 6.98 18.37
C ILE A 191 0.47 7.00 18.86
N ILE A 192 -0.26 5.90 18.67
CA ILE A 192 -1.62 5.73 19.19
C ILE A 192 -1.61 5.67 20.72
N ASN A 193 -0.63 5.01 21.34
CA ASN A 193 -0.52 4.95 22.80
C ASN A 193 -0.46 6.36 23.42
N ASP A 194 0.38 7.24 22.88
CA ASP A 194 0.49 8.62 23.38
C ASP A 194 -0.82 9.39 23.24
N SER A 195 -1.53 9.17 22.13
CA SER A 195 -2.83 9.77 21.85
C SER A 195 -3.93 9.25 22.78
N ILE A 196 -3.91 7.96 23.13
CA ILE A 196 -4.86 7.36 24.08
C ILE A 196 -4.76 8.06 25.43
N VAL A 197 -3.55 8.15 25.99
CA VAL A 197 -3.33 8.73 27.32
C VAL A 197 -3.70 10.22 27.34
N LEU A 198 -3.43 10.96 26.26
CA LEU A 198 -3.82 12.36 26.15
C LEU A 198 -5.35 12.51 26.13
N VAL A 199 -6.05 11.75 25.27
CA VAL A 199 -7.52 11.84 25.15
C VAL A 199 -8.22 11.40 26.43
N THR A 200 -7.77 10.34 27.10
CA THR A 200 -8.34 9.93 28.39
C THR A 200 -8.14 10.99 29.47
N THR A 201 -6.96 11.62 29.54
CA THR A 201 -6.70 12.71 30.50
C THR A 201 -7.60 13.92 30.22
N ILE A 202 -7.79 14.28 28.94
CA ILE A 202 -8.72 15.35 28.55
C ILE A 202 -10.13 15.03 29.01
N ASP A 203 -10.58 13.78 28.81
CA ASP A 203 -11.93 13.35 29.18
C ASP A 203 -12.16 13.41 30.68
N GLU A 204 -11.25 12.85 31.47
CA GLU A 204 -11.31 12.91 32.93
C GLU A 204 -11.34 14.36 33.45
N TYR A 205 -10.53 15.24 32.87
CA TYR A 205 -10.48 16.64 33.30
C TYR A 205 -11.73 17.41 32.85
N SER A 206 -12.32 17.04 31.71
CA SER A 206 -13.52 17.68 31.17
C SER A 206 -14.79 17.39 31.97
N GLU A 207 -14.80 16.35 32.80
CA GLU A 207 -15.92 16.06 33.72
C GLU A 207 -16.01 17.10 34.84
N LYS A 208 -14.84 17.58 35.31
CA LYS A 208 -14.72 18.50 36.45
C LYS A 208 -14.48 19.95 36.01
N ARG A 209 -13.95 20.16 34.80
CA ARG A 209 -13.55 21.45 34.25
C ARG A 209 -14.20 21.65 32.88
N GLY A 210 -14.30 22.90 32.41
CA GLY A 210 -14.67 23.14 31.01
C GLY A 210 -13.69 22.47 30.04
N LEU A 211 -14.14 22.12 28.83
CA LEU A 211 -13.31 21.39 27.85
C LEU A 211 -11.97 22.10 27.56
N VAL A 212 -11.99 23.41 27.34
CA VAL A 212 -10.77 24.16 26.97
C VAL A 212 -9.75 24.15 28.12
N PRO A 213 -10.10 24.48 29.37
CA PRO A 213 -9.21 24.28 30.52
C PRO A 213 -8.67 22.85 30.64
N ALA A 214 -9.55 21.84 30.49
CA ALA A 214 -9.18 20.44 30.58
C ALA A 214 -8.11 20.05 29.54
N ILE A 215 -8.22 20.57 28.32
CA ILE A 215 -7.25 20.35 27.25
C ILE A 215 -5.89 20.95 27.60
N VAL A 216 -5.86 22.21 28.04
CA VAL A 216 -4.61 22.89 28.38
C VAL A 216 -3.88 22.15 29.50
N ASP A 217 -4.61 21.80 30.56
CA ASP A 217 -4.04 21.08 31.70
C ASP A 217 -3.54 19.68 31.30
N ALA A 218 -4.34 18.94 30.54
CA ALA A 218 -3.94 17.62 30.04
C ALA A 218 -2.69 17.68 29.15
N CYS A 219 -2.57 18.69 28.28
CA CYS A 219 -1.38 18.86 27.44
C CYS A 219 -0.13 19.18 28.29
N CYS A 220 -0.26 20.05 29.29
CA CYS A 220 0.83 20.39 30.20
C CYS A 220 1.32 19.17 31.00
N ASP A 221 0.39 18.38 31.54
CA ASP A 221 0.73 17.20 32.34
C ASP A 221 1.31 16.07 31.49
N ARG A 222 0.86 15.95 30.23
CA ARG A 222 1.29 14.88 29.32
C ARG A 222 2.51 15.23 28.47
N PHE A 223 2.91 16.50 28.41
CA PHE A 223 4.10 16.91 27.69
C PHE A 223 5.35 16.12 28.11
N ARG A 224 5.64 16.03 29.42
CA ARG A 224 6.84 15.34 29.92
C ARG A 224 6.81 13.82 29.65
N PRO A 225 5.72 13.08 29.98
CA PRO A 225 5.64 11.65 29.67
C PRO A 225 5.81 11.34 28.18
N VAL A 226 5.10 12.05 27.29
CA VAL A 226 5.12 11.81 25.84
C VAL A 226 6.49 12.16 25.25
N LEU A 227 7.13 13.21 25.76
CA LEU A 227 8.49 13.57 25.36
C LEU A 227 9.48 12.48 25.76
N LEU A 228 9.37 11.93 26.97
CA LEU A 228 10.27 10.89 27.45
C LEU A 228 10.14 9.60 26.63
N THR A 229 8.91 9.14 26.36
CA THR A 229 8.68 7.94 25.53
C THR A 229 9.27 8.11 24.13
N THR A 230 8.98 9.26 23.49
CA THR A 230 9.51 9.58 22.16
C THR A 230 11.05 9.61 22.17
N LEU A 231 11.66 10.32 23.11
CA LEU A 231 13.13 10.41 23.22
C LEU A 231 13.76 9.05 23.50
N THR A 232 13.19 8.22 24.36
CA THR A 232 13.72 6.89 24.63
C THR A 232 13.71 6.01 23.39
N THR A 233 12.64 6.03 22.59
CA THR A 233 12.59 5.27 21.34
C THR A 233 13.53 5.83 20.29
N VAL A 234 13.52 7.15 20.06
CA VAL A 234 14.36 7.81 19.06
C VAL A 234 15.84 7.64 19.40
N LEU A 235 16.26 7.91 20.64
CA LEU A 235 17.65 7.76 21.06
C LEU A 235 18.08 6.30 21.19
N GLY A 236 17.16 5.39 21.51
CA GLY A 236 17.44 3.96 21.56
C GLY A 236 17.72 3.37 20.17
N LEU A 237 17.03 3.87 19.15
CA LEU A 237 17.20 3.43 17.76
C LEU A 237 18.24 4.24 16.98
N ALA A 238 18.55 5.47 17.40
CA ALA A 238 19.50 6.35 16.72
C ALA A 238 20.88 5.72 16.43
N PRO A 239 21.51 4.92 17.34
CA PRO A 239 22.79 4.29 17.06
C PRO A 239 22.75 3.35 15.84
N LEU A 240 21.63 2.68 15.62
CA LEU A 240 21.47 1.74 14.51
C LEU A 240 21.43 2.42 13.14
N LEU A 241 21.11 3.72 13.07
CA LEU A 241 21.18 4.51 11.83
C LEU A 241 22.64 4.64 11.34
N PHE A 242 23.59 4.70 12.27
CA PHE A 242 25.03 4.86 11.98
C PHE A 242 25.76 3.54 11.78
N GLU A 243 25.10 2.41 12.02
CA GLU A 243 25.69 1.08 11.85
C GLU A 243 25.93 0.78 10.37
N LYS A 244 27.10 0.20 10.05
CA LYS A 244 27.52 -0.10 8.67
C LYS A 244 27.47 -1.58 8.32
N SER A 245 27.24 -2.46 9.31
CA SER A 245 27.09 -3.89 9.08
C SER A 245 25.95 -4.22 8.10
N ALA A 246 26.19 -5.18 7.21
CA ALA A 246 25.18 -5.69 6.28
C ALA A 246 23.92 -6.21 7.02
N ALA A 247 24.10 -6.76 8.22
CA ALA A 247 23.00 -7.23 9.07
C ALA A 247 22.15 -6.09 9.68
N ALA A 248 22.61 -4.83 9.60
CA ALA A 248 21.86 -3.67 10.09
C ALA A 248 21.30 -2.83 8.93
N GLN A 249 21.88 -2.91 7.73
CA GLN A 249 21.46 -2.10 6.59
C GLN A 249 20.01 -2.34 6.18
N PHE A 250 19.53 -3.59 6.20
CA PHE A 250 18.13 -3.90 5.87
C PHE A 250 17.12 -3.35 6.89
N LEU A 251 17.54 -3.07 8.13
CA LEU A 251 16.69 -2.49 9.19
C LEU A 251 16.65 -0.96 9.15
N LYS A 252 17.57 -0.30 8.44
CA LYS A 252 17.63 1.17 8.39
C LYS A 252 16.31 1.81 7.94
N PRO A 253 15.61 1.34 6.89
CA PRO A 253 14.33 1.89 6.49
C PRO A 253 13.27 1.84 7.62
N THR A 254 13.19 0.72 8.33
CA THR A 254 12.30 0.56 9.49
C THR A 254 12.61 1.58 10.59
N ILE A 255 13.90 1.76 10.86
CA ILE A 255 14.37 2.61 11.95
C ILE A 255 14.15 4.09 11.62
N ILE A 256 14.43 4.52 10.39
CA ILE A 256 14.13 5.87 9.92
C ILE A 256 12.64 6.16 10.09
N THR A 257 11.80 5.22 9.66
CA THR A 257 10.35 5.33 9.79
C THR A 257 9.92 5.54 11.24
N LEU A 258 10.45 4.75 12.17
CA LEU A 258 10.12 4.86 13.60
C LEU A 258 10.66 6.17 14.20
N SER A 259 11.95 6.45 14.03
CA SER A 259 12.61 7.60 14.67
C SER A 259 12.04 8.94 14.19
N PHE A 260 11.89 9.13 12.88
CA PHE A 260 11.35 10.37 12.34
C PHE A 260 9.83 10.45 12.45
N GLY A 261 9.13 9.33 12.25
CA GLY A 261 7.68 9.25 12.41
C GLY A 261 7.23 9.60 13.83
N LEU A 262 7.92 9.09 14.86
CA LEU A 262 7.65 9.41 16.26
C LEU A 262 8.15 10.80 16.63
N GLY A 263 9.35 11.19 16.18
CA GLY A 263 9.94 12.49 16.50
C GLY A 263 9.06 13.64 16.04
N PHE A 264 8.59 13.62 14.78
CA PHE A 264 7.60 14.59 14.29
C PHE A 264 6.21 14.32 14.85
N GLY A 265 5.84 13.05 15.00
CA GLY A 265 4.56 12.60 15.53
C GLY A 265 4.23 13.18 16.89
N MET A 266 5.20 13.26 17.81
CA MET A 266 5.03 13.86 19.14
C MET A 266 4.48 15.29 19.07
N PHE A 267 5.11 16.15 18.26
CA PHE A 267 4.67 17.55 18.13
C PHE A 267 3.28 17.63 17.50
N LEU A 268 3.03 16.79 16.50
CA LEU A 268 1.75 16.74 15.81
C LEU A 268 0.64 16.20 16.74
N VAL A 269 0.89 15.20 17.56
CA VAL A 269 -0.05 14.67 18.57
C VAL A 269 -0.47 15.78 19.53
N LEU A 270 0.49 16.47 20.15
CA LEU A 270 0.22 17.48 21.17
C LEU A 270 -0.48 18.74 20.63
N LEU A 271 -0.44 18.98 19.33
CA LEU A 271 -1.13 20.13 18.70
C LEU A 271 -2.46 19.72 18.04
N ILE A 272 -2.44 18.63 17.28
CA ILE A 272 -3.55 18.21 16.43
C ILE A 272 -4.61 17.48 17.24
N VAL A 273 -4.25 16.58 18.16
CA VAL A 273 -5.24 15.84 18.96
C VAL A 273 -6.13 16.77 19.78
N PRO A 274 -5.60 17.75 20.53
CA PRO A 274 -6.41 18.77 21.20
C PRO A 274 -7.38 19.50 20.26
N SER A 275 -6.88 19.89 19.09
CA SER A 275 -7.66 20.61 18.07
C SER A 275 -8.81 19.75 17.56
N LEU A 276 -8.56 18.47 17.28
CA LEU A 276 -9.57 17.51 16.85
C LEU A 276 -10.64 17.26 17.92
N VAL A 277 -10.25 17.20 19.19
CA VAL A 277 -11.21 17.06 20.31
C VAL A 277 -12.13 18.28 20.42
N ILE A 278 -11.61 19.50 20.21
CA ILE A 278 -12.43 20.72 20.16
C ILE A 278 -13.39 20.67 18.97
N MET A 279 -12.87 20.35 17.78
CA MET A 279 -13.68 20.22 16.56
C MET A 279 -14.80 19.21 16.74
N GLN A 280 -14.53 18.06 17.38
CA GLN A 280 -15.54 17.05 17.70
C GLN A 280 -16.70 17.66 18.52
N LYS A 281 -16.41 18.50 19.51
CA LYS A 281 -17.44 19.16 20.32
C LYS A 281 -18.25 20.17 19.50
N ASP A 282 -17.60 20.91 18.61
CA ASP A 282 -18.28 21.87 17.74
C ASP A 282 -19.19 21.17 16.72
N PHE A 283 -18.73 20.06 16.13
CA PHE A 283 -19.59 19.19 15.30
C PHE A 283 -20.76 18.61 16.11
N GLY A 284 -20.54 18.20 17.36
CA GLY A 284 -21.60 17.74 18.26
C GLY A 284 -22.65 18.82 18.55
N ARG A 285 -22.22 20.08 18.74
CA ARG A 285 -23.12 21.24 18.90
C ARG A 285 -23.90 21.54 17.62
N LEU A 286 -23.24 21.52 16.47
CA LEU A 286 -23.87 21.68 15.16
C LEU A 286 -24.94 20.61 14.96
N PHE A 287 -24.62 19.33 15.17
CA PHE A 287 -25.56 18.23 14.99
C PHE A 287 -26.73 18.27 15.99
N THR A 288 -26.48 18.60 17.26
CA THR A 288 -27.56 18.74 18.25
C THR A 288 -28.45 19.94 17.97
N SER A 289 -27.89 21.06 17.49
CA SER A 289 -28.67 22.23 17.05
C SER A 289 -29.52 21.91 15.81
N LEU A 290 -28.96 21.19 14.84
CA LEU A 290 -29.66 20.72 13.64
C LEU A 290 -30.80 19.76 14.02
N ARG A 291 -30.51 18.80 14.91
CA ARG A 291 -31.49 17.84 15.42
C ARG A 291 -32.62 18.55 16.16
N ARG A 292 -32.32 19.54 17.01
CA ARG A 292 -33.34 20.36 17.68
C ARG A 292 -34.13 21.23 16.71
N GLY A 293 -33.50 21.76 15.66
CA GLY A 293 -34.16 22.53 14.61
C GLY A 293 -35.13 21.69 13.75
N ILE A 294 -34.78 20.42 13.49
CA ILE A 294 -35.57 19.50 12.66
C ILE A 294 -36.62 18.76 13.50
N LEU A 295 -36.32 18.30 14.72
CA LEU A 295 -37.22 17.48 15.54
C LEU A 295 -37.93 18.26 16.66
N GLY A 296 -37.49 19.46 17.01
CA GLY A 296 -38.11 20.27 18.07
C GLY A 296 -39.47 20.83 17.70
N GLY A 297 -40.45 20.70 18.60
CA GLY A 297 -41.83 21.19 18.41
C GLY A 297 -42.01 22.72 18.51
N TYR A 298 -40.97 23.45 18.92
CA TYR A 298 -41.01 24.91 19.13
C TYR A 298 -40.62 25.74 17.90
N VAL A 299 -40.20 25.10 16.80
CA VAL A 299 -39.81 25.81 15.58
C VAL A 299 -41.04 25.94 14.66
N PRO A 300 -41.39 27.16 14.18
CA PRO A 300 -42.51 27.34 13.28
C PRO A 300 -42.37 26.47 12.03
N LYS A 301 -43.46 25.82 11.60
CA LYS A 301 -43.47 24.85 10.48
C LYS A 301 -42.76 25.36 9.22
N LYS A 302 -42.85 26.66 8.91
CA LYS A 302 -42.20 27.30 7.75
C LYS A 302 -40.66 27.33 7.87
N SER A 303 -40.12 27.62 9.05
CA SER A 303 -38.65 27.62 9.27
C SER A 303 -38.08 26.20 9.33
N LYS A 304 -38.87 25.23 9.82
CA LYS A 304 -38.51 23.81 9.80
C LYS A 304 -38.46 23.25 8.37
N PHE A 305 -39.44 23.59 7.53
CA PHE A 305 -39.42 23.22 6.10
C PHE A 305 -38.20 23.80 5.37
N LEU A 306 -37.84 25.05 5.66
CA LEU A 306 -36.69 25.73 5.06
C LEU A 306 -35.35 25.15 5.51
N LEU A 307 -35.22 24.78 6.79
CA LEU A 307 -34.04 24.06 7.29
C LEU A 307 -33.89 22.70 6.61
N ILE A 308 -34.97 21.92 6.52
CA ILE A 308 -34.95 20.61 5.84
C ILE A 308 -34.62 20.77 4.35
N SER A 309 -35.21 21.76 3.67
CA SER A 309 -34.91 21.99 2.25
C SER A 309 -33.47 22.48 2.01
N SER A 310 -32.89 23.25 2.94
CA SER A 310 -31.48 23.66 2.87
C SER A 310 -30.51 22.48 3.02
N VAL A 311 -30.82 21.57 3.95
CA VAL A 311 -30.02 20.37 4.23
C VAL A 311 -30.11 19.42 3.04
N VAL A 312 -31.33 19.13 2.57
CA VAL A 312 -31.55 18.30 1.37
C VAL A 312 -30.87 18.92 0.16
N GLY A 313 -31.04 20.23 -0.08
CA GLY A 313 -30.38 20.94 -1.17
C GLY A 313 -28.86 20.84 -1.13
N SER A 314 -28.26 20.98 0.06
CA SER A 314 -26.80 20.86 0.24
C SER A 314 -26.30 19.43 0.00
N PHE A 315 -27.04 18.43 0.48
CA PHE A 315 -26.73 17.01 0.22
C PHE A 315 -26.95 16.62 -1.25
N SER A 316 -27.96 17.19 -1.93
CA SER A 316 -28.17 16.98 -3.37
C SER A 316 -27.04 17.58 -4.21
N VAL A 317 -26.56 18.78 -3.85
CA VAL A 317 -25.38 19.39 -4.51
C VAL A 317 -24.14 18.52 -4.31
N LEU A 318 -23.92 17.99 -3.10
CA LEU A 318 -22.82 17.07 -2.82
C LEU A 318 -22.93 15.77 -3.64
N GLY A 319 -24.13 15.20 -3.72
CA GLY A 319 -24.40 13.97 -4.46
C GLY A 319 -24.28 14.09 -5.98
N LEU A 320 -24.53 15.27 -6.54
CA LEU A 320 -24.42 15.51 -7.98
C LEU A 320 -23.01 15.91 -8.43
N THR A 321 -22.14 16.33 -7.51
CA THR A 321 -20.80 16.86 -7.83
C THR A 321 -19.68 15.93 -7.40
N LEU A 322 -19.62 15.56 -6.13
CA LEU A 322 -18.46 14.86 -5.54
C LEU A 322 -18.63 13.33 -5.48
N ILE A 323 -19.85 12.82 -5.30
CA ILE A 323 -20.09 11.37 -5.21
C ILE A 323 -19.76 10.61 -6.51
N PRO A 324 -20.09 11.11 -7.72
CA PRO A 324 -19.71 10.45 -8.98
C PRO A 324 -18.19 10.40 -9.18
N LEU A 325 -17.50 11.46 -8.74
CA LEU A 325 -16.05 11.52 -8.76
C LEU A 325 -15.41 10.46 -7.86
N ALA A 326 -15.91 10.31 -6.63
CA ALA A 326 -15.40 9.35 -5.66
C ALA A 326 -15.61 7.87 -6.08
N LEU A 327 -16.69 7.57 -6.80
CA LEU A 327 -17.05 6.19 -7.19
C LEU A 327 -16.52 5.76 -8.57
N THR A 328 -16.43 6.68 -9.53
CA THR A 328 -16.16 6.32 -10.94
C THR A 328 -14.98 7.05 -11.56
N GLN A 329 -14.32 7.95 -10.82
CA GLN A 329 -13.26 8.83 -11.33
C GLN A 329 -13.62 9.60 -12.62
N LYS A 330 -14.92 9.73 -12.92
CA LYS A 330 -15.46 10.47 -14.08
C LYS A 330 -16.18 11.73 -13.61
N VAL A 331 -16.05 12.79 -14.41
CA VAL A 331 -16.71 14.08 -14.18
C VAL A 331 -18.22 13.91 -14.27
N SER A 332 -18.98 14.49 -13.35
CA SER A 332 -20.43 14.45 -13.42
C SER A 332 -20.95 15.30 -14.59
N PRO A 333 -22.09 14.95 -15.22
CA PRO A 333 -22.63 15.68 -16.37
C PRO A 333 -22.88 17.18 -16.08
N LEU A 334 -23.14 17.51 -14.82
CA LEU A 334 -23.41 18.88 -14.36
C LEU A 334 -22.12 19.71 -14.27
N VAL A 335 -21.00 19.10 -13.88
CA VAL A 335 -19.68 19.76 -13.88
C VAL A 335 -19.18 19.95 -15.31
N LEU A 336 -19.44 18.97 -16.18
CA LEU A 336 -19.11 19.03 -17.61
C LEU A 336 -19.83 20.21 -18.32
N LEU A 337 -21.11 20.43 -17.97
CA LEU A 337 -21.92 21.53 -18.52
C LEU A 337 -21.42 22.92 -18.09
N LEU A 338 -20.90 23.04 -16.86
CA LEU A 338 -20.53 24.32 -16.25
C LEU A 338 -19.08 24.76 -16.51
N MET A 339 -18.12 23.82 -16.58
CA MET A 339 -16.70 24.15 -16.71
C MET A 339 -16.01 23.60 -17.97
N GLY A 340 -16.68 22.78 -18.77
CA GLY A 340 -16.08 22.16 -19.96
C GLY A 340 -14.93 21.18 -19.62
N ASN A 341 -14.22 20.70 -20.65
CA ASN A 341 -13.26 19.59 -20.55
C ASN A 341 -11.82 19.98 -20.17
N ASN A 342 -11.54 21.27 -19.90
CA ASN A 342 -10.17 21.80 -19.94
C ASN A 342 -9.47 21.96 -18.56
N LEU A 343 -10.08 21.51 -17.46
CA LEU A 343 -9.52 21.63 -16.10
C LEU A 343 -9.37 20.27 -15.42
N ASP A 344 -8.39 20.19 -14.50
CA ASP A 344 -8.21 19.04 -13.61
C ASP A 344 -9.54 18.63 -12.96
N VAL A 345 -9.86 17.34 -13.09
CA VAL A 345 -11.15 16.74 -12.74
C VAL A 345 -11.53 16.97 -11.27
N LEU A 346 -10.54 16.94 -10.37
CA LEU A 346 -10.73 17.20 -8.94
C LEU A 346 -11.05 18.67 -8.66
N LEU A 347 -10.38 19.59 -9.38
CA LEU A 347 -10.45 21.02 -9.14
C LEU A 347 -11.77 21.59 -9.67
N SER A 348 -12.20 21.18 -10.87
CA SER A 348 -13.48 21.57 -11.47
C SER A 348 -14.68 21.08 -10.64
N SER A 349 -14.65 19.83 -10.19
CA SER A 349 -15.72 19.25 -9.35
C SER A 349 -15.81 19.95 -7.98
N SER A 350 -14.67 20.31 -7.38
CA SER A 350 -14.63 21.02 -6.10
C SER A 350 -15.14 22.47 -6.20
N ILE A 351 -14.83 23.17 -7.30
CA ILE A 351 -15.30 24.54 -7.55
C ILE A 351 -16.82 24.57 -7.75
N VAL A 352 -17.37 23.67 -8.57
CA VAL A 352 -18.82 23.58 -8.80
C VAL A 352 -19.56 23.20 -7.53
N PHE A 353 -18.99 22.33 -6.69
CA PHE A 353 -19.52 22.01 -5.37
C PHE A 353 -19.59 23.25 -4.46
N LEU A 354 -18.49 24.01 -4.35
CA LEU A 354 -18.43 25.21 -3.51
C LEU A 354 -19.43 26.28 -3.96
N ILE A 355 -19.54 26.52 -5.27
CA ILE A 355 -20.51 27.48 -5.84
C ILE A 355 -21.94 27.01 -5.58
N GLY A 356 -22.23 25.73 -5.80
CA GLY A 356 -23.55 25.16 -5.54
C GLY A 356 -23.95 25.24 -4.07
N LEU A 357 -23.03 24.91 -3.16
CA LEU A 357 -23.24 25.03 -1.72
C LEU A 357 -23.48 26.49 -1.31
N PHE A 358 -22.69 27.41 -1.83
CA PHE A 358 -22.83 28.84 -1.58
C PHE A 358 -24.20 29.36 -2.03
N LEU A 359 -24.65 29.00 -3.23
CA LEU A 359 -25.97 29.38 -3.75
C LEU A 359 -27.11 28.84 -2.87
N VAL A 360 -27.05 27.58 -2.45
CA VAL A 360 -28.07 26.98 -1.57
C VAL A 360 -28.12 27.70 -0.22
N LEU A 361 -26.97 28.02 0.36
CA LEU A 361 -26.87 28.75 1.63
C LEU A 361 -27.37 30.19 1.52
N VAL A 362 -27.02 30.91 0.44
CA VAL A 362 -27.49 32.28 0.19
C VAL A 362 -28.99 32.33 -0.06
N LEU A 363 -29.53 31.40 -0.87
CA LEU A 363 -30.97 31.30 -1.10
C LEU A 363 -31.73 31.04 0.21
N THR A 364 -31.24 30.12 1.02
CA THR A 364 -31.88 29.80 2.30
C THR A 364 -31.76 30.95 3.30
N TYR A 365 -30.66 31.71 3.29
CA TYR A 365 -30.53 32.94 4.06
C TYR A 365 -31.53 34.02 3.62
N ILE A 366 -31.65 34.28 2.31
CA ILE A 366 -32.59 35.27 1.75
C ILE A 366 -34.03 34.90 2.08
N ILE A 367 -34.42 33.63 1.87
CA ILE A 367 -35.80 33.16 2.16
C ILE A 367 -36.06 33.23 3.67
N SER A 368 -35.07 32.92 4.52
CA SER A 368 -35.17 33.07 5.97
C SER A 368 -35.39 34.53 6.39
N PHE A 369 -34.66 35.48 5.78
CA PHE A 369 -34.81 36.90 6.03
C PHE A 369 -36.23 37.41 5.69
N PHE A 370 -36.76 37.01 4.53
CA PHE A 370 -38.14 37.37 4.12
C PHE A 370 -39.23 36.77 5.02
N LEU A 371 -39.01 35.56 5.54
CA LEU A 371 -39.97 34.93 6.46
C LEU A 371 -39.98 35.60 7.83
N ARG A 372 -38.84 36.15 8.28
CA ARG A 372 -38.73 36.89 9.55
C ARG A 372 -39.43 38.25 9.51
N ASN A 373 -39.43 38.93 8.35
CA ASN A 373 -40.05 40.24 8.16
C ASN A 373 -41.59 40.22 8.02
N LYS A 374 -42.22 39.04 7.93
CA LYS A 374 -43.69 38.89 7.89
C LYS A 374 -44.33 38.65 9.26
N GLN A 375 -43.57 38.73 10.34
CA GLN A 375 -44.03 38.47 11.72
C GLN A 375 -44.05 39.72 12.64
N PHE A 376 -43.91 40.93 12.09
CA PHE A 376 -44.15 42.18 12.80
C PHE A 376 -45.39 42.89 12.25
#